data_AF-A0AA38NMQ9-F1
#
_entry.id   AF-A0AA38NMQ9-F1
#
_cell.length_a   1.000
_cell.length_b   1.000
_cell.length_c   1.000
_cell.angle_alpha   90.00
_cell.angle_beta   90.00
_cell.angle_gamma   90.00
#
_symmetry.space_group_name_H-M   'P 1'
#
loop_
_entity.id
_entity.type
_entity.pdbx_description
1 polymer ?
#
loop_
_entity_poly.entity_id
_entity_poly.type
_entity_poly.pdbx_seq_one_letter_code
_entity_poly.pdbx_strand_id
1 'polypeptide(L)'
;FSMIVSDTTGNMKRCRKLVCAKWPWILNCPDPCHQLNLMMKDVILGSKKYPKIKGFAEPMRIVSAITTYFSHSNYGKHHLQQELKNDISHRGIIAGGATRFSTFHTHVCSILRCFDAMERCLSRGLLIFDTPAVSH
;
A
#
# COMPACT_ATOMS: atom_id res chain seq x y z
N PHE A 1 -35.48 3.75 -10.17
CA PHE A 1 -34.22 4.02 -10.90
C PHE A 1 -33.27 2.85 -10.69
N SER A 2 -32.49 2.50 -11.72
CA SER A 2 -31.50 1.42 -11.67
C SER A 2 -30.12 1.96 -12.00
N MET A 3 -29.08 1.38 -11.41
CA MET A 3 -27.70 1.84 -11.56
C MET A 3 -26.77 0.64 -11.69
N ILE A 4 -25.75 0.76 -12.55
CA ILE A 4 -24.66 -0.20 -12.65
C ILE A 4 -23.39 0.39 -12.03
N VAL A 5 -22.79 -0.35 -11.10
CA VAL A 5 -21.57 0.05 -10.38
C VAL A 5 -20.49 -1.00 -10.61
N SER A 6 -19.32 -0.58 -11.08
CA SER A 6 -18.13 -1.43 -11.12
C SER A 6 -16.84 -0.61 -11.21
N ASP A 7 -15.69 -1.25 -10.98
CA ASP A 7 -14.37 -0.62 -11.05
C ASP A 7 -14.09 0.02 -12.42
N THR A 8 -13.06 0.86 -12.52
CA THR A 8 -12.80 1.62 -13.77
C THR A 8 -11.76 0.96 -14.65
N THR A 9 -11.56 -0.35 -14.48
CA THR A 9 -10.69 -1.14 -15.36
C THR A 9 -11.25 -1.14 -16.78
N GLY A 10 -10.38 -1.20 -17.79
CA GLY A 10 -10.75 -0.98 -19.20
C GLY A 10 -11.97 -1.78 -19.68
N ASN A 11 -12.01 -3.07 -19.34
CA ASN A 11 -13.12 -3.95 -19.71
C ASN A 11 -14.42 -3.58 -18.98
N MET A 12 -14.37 -3.36 -17.67
CA MET A 12 -15.55 -3.01 -16.87
C MET A 12 -16.14 -1.67 -17.28
N LYS A 13 -15.29 -0.67 -17.55
CA LYS A 13 -15.72 0.62 -18.08
C LYS A 13 -16.43 0.49 -19.42
N ARG A 14 -15.92 -0.37 -20.32
CA ARG A 14 -16.57 -0.65 -21.62
C ARG A 14 -17.90 -1.37 -21.43
N CYS A 15 -17.96 -2.40 -20.60
CA CYS A 15 -19.18 -3.13 -20.30
C CYS A 15 -20.28 -2.21 -19.75
N ARG A 16 -19.98 -1.36 -18.76
CA ARG A 16 -20.96 -0.38 -18.25
C ARG A 16 -21.49 0.54 -19.34
N LYS A 17 -20.62 1.04 -20.22
CA LYS A 17 -21.04 1.87 -21.36
C LYS A 17 -21.98 1.12 -22.30
N LEU A 18 -21.68 -0.14 -22.62
CA LEU A 18 -22.53 -0.96 -23.49
C LEU A 18 -23.90 -1.25 -22.85
N VAL A 19 -23.93 -1.52 -21.54
CA VAL A 19 -25.18 -1.72 -20.79
C VAL A 19 -26.02 -0.45 -20.81
N CYS A 20 -25.44 0.72 -20.52
CA CYS A 20 -26.19 1.98 -20.49
C CYS A 20 -26.62 2.42 -21.90
N ALA A 21 -25.87 2.05 -22.95
CA ALA A 21 -26.28 2.27 -24.33
C ALA A 21 -27.48 1.40 -24.73
N LYS A 22 -27.54 0.15 -24.22
CA LYS A 22 -28.67 -0.77 -24.48
C LYS A 22 -29.91 -0.44 -23.62
N TRP A 23 -29.71 0.07 -22.41
CA TRP A 23 -30.77 0.41 -21.46
C TRP A 23 -30.54 1.83 -20.89
N PRO A 24 -31.05 2.88 -21.55
CA PRO A 24 -30.74 4.28 -21.20
C PRO A 24 -31.19 4.74 -19.81
N TRP A 25 -32.16 4.04 -19.20
CA TRP A 25 -32.63 4.31 -17.85
C TRP A 25 -31.71 3.75 -16.74
N ILE A 26 -30.66 3.00 -17.12
CA ILE A 26 -29.62 2.54 -16.19
C ILE A 26 -28.52 3.60 -16.12
N LEU A 27 -28.25 4.09 -14.91
CA LEU A 27 -27.19 5.05 -14.67
C LEU A 27 -25.82 4.39 -14.63
N ASN A 28 -24.83 4.96 -15.33
CA ASN A 28 -23.45 4.51 -15.31
C ASN A 28 -22.70 5.16 -14.14
N CYS A 29 -22.40 4.37 -13.11
CA CYS A 29 -21.67 4.85 -11.94
C CYS A 29 -20.33 4.10 -11.79
N PRO A 30 -19.18 4.79 -11.79
CA PRO A 30 -17.92 4.17 -11.40
C PRO A 30 -17.91 3.86 -9.90
N ASP A 31 -17.34 2.72 -9.51
CA ASP A 31 -17.22 2.34 -8.10
C ASP A 31 -16.48 3.41 -7.27
N PRO A 32 -17.10 3.97 -6.21
CA PRO A 32 -16.47 4.99 -5.36
C PRO A 32 -15.22 4.48 -4.65
N CYS A 33 -15.17 3.20 -4.25
CA CYS A 33 -14.01 2.62 -3.57
C CYS A 33 -12.79 2.60 -4.49
N HIS A 34 -12.98 2.21 -5.75
CA HIS A 34 -11.95 2.27 -6.77
C HIS A 34 -11.54 3.72 -7.10
N GLN A 35 -12.48 4.67 -7.17
CA GLN A 35 -12.17 6.08 -7.43
C GLN A 35 -11.36 6.70 -6.30
N LEU A 36 -11.70 6.42 -5.04
CA LEU A 36 -10.92 6.85 -3.89
C LEU A 36 -9.50 6.28 -3.93
N ASN A 37 -9.35 5.01 -4.31
CA ASN A 37 -8.05 4.39 -4.48
C ASN A 37 -7.20 5.09 -5.57
N LEU A 38 -7.79 5.39 -6.72
CA LEU A 38 -7.11 6.10 -7.80
C LEU A 38 -6.72 7.53 -7.38
N MET A 39 -7.60 8.24 -6.67
CA MET A 39 -7.31 9.56 -6.13
C MET A 39 -6.10 9.53 -5.21
N MET A 40 -6.06 8.58 -4.27
CA MET A 40 -4.93 8.46 -3.35
C MET A 40 -3.64 8.07 -4.07
N LYS A 41 -3.72 7.20 -5.09
CA LYS A 41 -2.57 6.91 -5.95
C LYS A 41 -2.02 8.18 -6.59
N ASP A 42 -2.89 9.05 -7.11
CA ASP A 42 -2.50 10.31 -7.73
C ASP A 42 -1.88 11.29 -6.72
N VAL A 43 -2.41 11.38 -5.50
CA VAL A 43 -1.85 12.23 -4.42
C VAL A 43 -0.46 11.75 -3.98
N ILE A 44 -0.31 10.42 -3.84
CA ILE A 44 0.86 9.78 -3.24
C ILE A 44 1.98 9.60 -4.28
N LEU A 45 1.69 8.98 -5.43
CA LEU A 45 2.67 8.66 -6.48
C LEU A 45 2.76 9.73 -7.57
N GLY A 46 1.76 10.59 -7.70
CA GLY A 46 1.57 11.39 -8.90
C GLY A 46 0.96 10.58 -10.04
N SER A 47 0.47 11.29 -11.05
CA SER A 47 -0.05 10.73 -12.29
C SER A 47 0.33 11.59 -13.48
N LYS A 48 -0.04 11.16 -14.70
CA LYS A 48 0.15 11.98 -15.90
C LYS A 48 -0.59 13.32 -15.80
N LYS A 49 -1.64 13.39 -14.97
CA LYS A 49 -2.50 14.57 -14.80
C LYS A 49 -2.07 15.43 -13.61
N TYR A 50 -1.59 14.82 -12.53
CA TYR A 50 -1.23 15.54 -11.30
C TYR A 50 0.23 15.26 -10.91
N PRO A 51 1.06 16.29 -10.71
CA PRO A 51 2.45 16.09 -10.31
C PRO A 51 2.52 15.47 -8.91
N LYS A 52 3.59 14.72 -8.66
CA LYS A 52 3.85 14.12 -7.35
C LYS A 52 4.03 15.20 -6.30
N ILE A 53 3.31 15.08 -5.18
CA ILE A 53 3.48 15.97 -4.04
C ILE A 53 4.82 15.63 -3.37
N LYS A 54 5.77 16.58 -3.36
CA LYS A 54 7.14 16.37 -2.87
C LYS A 54 7.21 15.78 -1.46
N GLY A 55 6.32 16.21 -0.56
CA GLY A 55 6.29 15.75 0.84
C GLY A 55 5.97 14.26 1.04
N PHE A 56 5.30 13.61 0.08
CA PHE A 56 4.97 12.18 0.20
C PHE A 56 6.01 11.27 -0.43
N ALA A 57 6.86 11.81 -1.31
CA ALA A 57 7.80 11.00 -2.10
C ALA A 57 8.79 10.22 -1.25
N GLU A 58 9.34 10.88 -0.24
CA GLU A 58 10.41 10.34 0.60
C GLU A 58 9.88 9.33 1.63
N PRO A 59 8.83 9.64 2.44
CA PRO A 59 8.24 8.66 3.35
C PRO A 59 7.81 7.36 2.65
N MET A 60 7.28 7.45 1.43
CA MET A 60 6.91 6.26 0.67
C MET A 60 8.08 5.39 0.27
N ARG A 61 9.19 6.02 -0.14
CA ARG A 61 10.41 5.33 -0.53
C ARG A 61 10.93 4.50 0.65
N ILE A 62 10.94 5.11 1.84
CA ILE A 62 11.34 4.47 3.10
C ILE A 62 10.37 3.32 3.45
N VAL A 63 9.07 3.58 3.51
CA VAL A 63 8.05 2.57 3.85
C VAL A 63 8.09 1.37 2.90
N SER A 64 8.24 1.65 1.60
CA SER A 64 8.35 0.60 0.58
C SER A 64 9.63 -0.21 0.77
N ALA A 65 10.76 0.44 1.04
CA ALA A 65 12.03 -0.24 1.23
C ALA A 65 12.05 -1.12 2.48
N ILE A 66 11.52 -0.63 3.61
CA ILE A 66 11.36 -1.42 4.84
C ILE A 66 10.48 -2.64 4.55
N THR A 67 9.33 -2.42 3.92
CA THR A 67 8.41 -3.51 3.57
C THR A 67 9.09 -4.54 2.65
N THR A 68 9.80 -4.09 1.62
CA THR A 68 10.54 -4.95 0.69
C THR A 68 11.64 -5.73 1.41
N TYR A 69 12.42 -5.08 2.28
CA TYR A 69 13.45 -5.75 3.09
C TYR A 69 12.86 -6.90 3.87
N PHE A 70 11.81 -6.66 4.65
CA PHE A 70 11.17 -7.73 5.43
C PHE A 70 10.43 -8.72 4.54
N SER A 71 9.99 -8.35 3.34
CA SER A 71 9.37 -9.30 2.42
C SER A 71 10.37 -10.32 1.89
N HIS A 72 11.62 -9.91 1.62
CA HIS A 72 12.65 -10.77 1.03
C HIS A 72 13.67 -11.34 2.05
N SER A 73 13.92 -10.66 3.16
CA SER A 73 14.90 -11.08 4.17
C SER A 73 14.30 -12.06 5.17
N ASN A 74 14.62 -13.35 5.00
CA ASN A 74 14.28 -14.38 5.98
C ASN A 74 15.00 -14.14 7.32
N TYR A 75 16.24 -13.66 7.27
CA TYR A 75 17.04 -13.31 8.45
C TYR A 75 16.39 -12.19 9.27
N GLY A 76 16.05 -11.08 8.60
CA GLY A 76 15.41 -9.94 9.26
C GLY A 76 14.02 -10.27 9.80
N LYS A 77 13.23 -11.06 9.06
CA LYS A 77 11.95 -11.59 9.55
C LYS A 77 12.11 -12.42 10.82
N HIS A 78 13.10 -13.30 10.86
CA HIS A 78 13.32 -14.20 11.99
C HIS A 78 13.64 -13.41 13.27
N HIS A 79 14.59 -12.49 13.20
CA HIS A 79 14.95 -11.65 14.36
C HIS A 79 13.81 -10.73 14.79
N LEU A 80 13.08 -10.15 13.85
CA LEU A 80 11.91 -9.34 14.18
C LEU A 80 10.83 -10.18 14.88
N GLN A 81 10.58 -11.40 14.41
CA GLN A 81 9.63 -12.32 15.06
C GLN A 81 10.08 -12.73 16.46
N GLN A 82 11.38 -12.90 16.70
CA GLN A 82 11.90 -13.19 18.03
C GLN A 82 11.64 -12.03 18.99
N GLU A 83 11.90 -10.79 18.58
CA GLU A 83 11.62 -9.62 19.42
C GLU A 83 10.11 -9.37 19.62
N LEU A 84 9.28 -9.69 18.62
CA LEU A 84 7.81 -9.57 18.71
C LEU A 84 7.17 -10.58 19.67
N LYS A 85 7.86 -11.66 20.06
CA LYS A 85 7.37 -12.57 21.12
C LYS A 85 7.32 -11.89 22.48
N ASN A 86 8.14 -10.86 22.68
CA ASN A 86 8.17 -10.08 23.91
C ASN A 86 7.16 -8.91 23.89
N ASP A 87 6.46 -8.72 22.76
CA ASP A 87 5.50 -7.64 22.56
C ASP A 87 4.06 -8.12 22.60
N ILE A 88 3.16 -7.27 23.09
CA ILE A 88 1.73 -7.60 23.29
C ILE A 88 1.02 -7.92 21.97
N SER A 89 1.46 -7.30 20.87
CA SER A 89 0.75 -7.41 19.59
C SER A 89 1.07 -8.68 18.80
N HIS A 90 2.23 -9.35 19.02
CA HIS A 90 2.75 -10.52 18.30
C HIS A 90 2.66 -10.52 16.74
N ARG A 91 2.23 -9.42 16.12
CA ARG A 91 1.94 -9.31 14.68
C ARG A 91 3.14 -8.68 14.00
N GLY A 92 3.72 -9.41 13.05
CA GLY A 92 4.81 -8.90 12.21
C GLY A 92 4.34 -7.96 11.10
N ILE A 93 5.31 -7.50 10.31
CA ILE A 93 5.09 -6.63 9.16
C ILE A 93 4.23 -7.35 8.12
N ILE A 94 3.20 -6.66 7.64
CA ILE A 94 2.26 -7.20 6.66
C ILE A 94 2.67 -6.65 5.29
N ALA A 95 3.11 -7.56 4.42
CA ALA A 95 3.27 -7.27 3.00
C ALA A 95 1.88 -7.21 2.35
N GLY A 96 1.35 -6.00 2.18
CA GLY A 96 0.21 -5.76 1.31
C GLY A 96 0.59 -5.86 -0.19
N GLY A 97 -0.37 -6.29 -1.02
CA GLY A 97 -0.21 -6.32 -2.49
C GLY A 97 -0.25 -4.93 -3.15
N ALA A 98 0.53 -4.74 -4.21
CA ALA A 98 0.94 -3.47 -4.80
C ALA A 98 -0.13 -2.54 -5.44
N THR A 99 -1.43 -2.65 -5.13
CA THR A 99 -2.46 -2.04 -5.99
C THR A 99 -3.60 -1.30 -5.30
N ARG A 100 -3.57 -1.06 -3.98
CA ARG A 100 -4.65 -0.35 -3.28
C ARG A 100 -4.12 0.65 -2.23
N PHE A 101 -4.85 1.73 -1.99
CA PHE A 101 -4.61 2.74 -0.96
C PHE A 101 -4.56 2.10 0.43
N SER A 102 -5.40 1.07 0.63
CA SER A 102 -5.35 0.20 1.80
C SER A 102 -3.97 -0.41 2.01
N THR A 103 -3.20 -0.67 0.95
CA THR A 103 -1.88 -1.29 1.04
C THR A 103 -0.87 -0.35 1.70
N PHE A 104 -0.77 0.91 1.25
CA PHE A 104 0.16 1.87 1.87
C PHE A 104 -0.18 2.12 3.34
N HIS A 105 -1.46 2.36 3.64
CA HIS A 105 -1.93 2.48 5.03
C HIS A 105 -1.59 1.23 5.85
N THR A 106 -1.85 0.03 5.32
CA THR A 106 -1.55 -1.23 6.01
C THR A 106 -0.05 -1.39 6.26
N HIS A 107 0.80 -1.02 5.31
CA HIS A 107 2.26 -1.05 5.49
C HIS A 107 2.69 -0.11 6.61
N VAL A 108 2.27 1.16 6.55
CA VAL A 108 2.60 2.16 7.58
C VAL A 108 2.14 1.68 8.96
N CYS A 109 0.88 1.24 9.09
CA CYS A 109 0.38 0.73 10.37
C CYS A 109 1.12 -0.54 10.82
N SER A 110 1.54 -1.42 9.92
CA SER A 110 2.34 -2.60 10.28
C SER A 110 3.75 -2.24 10.75
N ILE A 111 4.38 -1.24 10.11
CA ILE A 111 5.69 -0.73 10.51
C ILE A 111 5.59 -0.05 11.87
N LEU A 112 4.62 0.83 12.08
CA LEU A 112 4.40 1.52 13.36
C LEU A 112 4.19 0.54 14.52
N ARG A 113 3.41 -0.53 14.30
CA ARG A 113 3.18 -1.57 15.31
C ARG A 113 4.44 -2.36 15.67
N CYS A 114 5.36 -2.52 14.71
CA CYS A 114 6.60 -3.26 14.90
C CYS A 114 7.79 -2.34 15.21
N PHE A 115 7.56 -1.03 15.39
CA PHE A 115 8.62 -0.03 15.41
C PHE A 115 9.59 -0.25 16.56
N ASP A 116 9.08 -0.43 17.77
CA ASP A 116 9.89 -0.67 18.97
C ASP A 116 10.70 -1.97 18.84
N ALA A 117 10.12 -3.02 18.25
CA ALA A 117 10.82 -4.28 17.99
C ALA A 117 11.94 -4.10 16.95
N MET A 118 11.72 -3.31 15.90
CA MET A 118 12.74 -2.96 14.90
C MET A 118 13.88 -2.16 15.53
N GLU A 119 13.57 -1.20 16.40
CA GLU A 119 14.58 -0.41 17.13
C GLU A 119 15.44 -1.28 18.05
N ARG A 120 14.83 -2.24 18.77
CA ARG A 120 15.56 -3.23 19.58
C ARG A 120 16.48 -4.12 18.73
N CYS A 121 16.02 -4.57 17.57
CA CYS A 121 16.85 -5.34 16.67
C CYS A 121 18.05 -4.53 16.13
N LEU A 122 17.84 -3.24 15.81
CA LEU A 122 18.90 -2.36 15.33
C LEU A 122 19.93 -2.05 16.41
N SER A 123 19.49 -1.74 17.64
CA SER A 123 20.41 -1.45 18.75
C SER A 123 21.28 -2.65 19.14
N ARG A 124 20.79 -3.87 18.89
CA ARG A 124 21.54 -5.12 19.09
C ARG A 124 22.42 -5.52 17.89
N GLY A 125 22.39 -4.76 16.79
CA GLY A 125 23.13 -5.09 15.56
C GLY A 125 22.59 -6.31 14.81
N LEU A 126 21.36 -6.75 15.10
CA LEU A 126 20.72 -7.93 14.51
C LEU A 126 20.03 -7.64 13.18
N LEU A 127 19.89 -6.36 12.82
CA LEU A 127 19.34 -5.92 11.54
C LEU A 127 20.33 -4.99 10.84
N ILE A 128 20.53 -5.23 9.55
CA ILE A 128 21.25 -4.34 8.66
C ILE A 128 20.29 -3.99 7.52
N PHE A 129 19.86 -2.73 7.45
CA PHE A 129 19.07 -2.24 6.33
C PHE A 129 19.98 -1.89 5.16
N ASP A 130 20.40 -2.91 4.42
CA ASP A 130 21.13 -2.72 3.15
C ASP A 130 20.14 -2.59 1.98
N THR A 131 19.23 -1.62 2.08
CA THR A 131 18.30 -1.32 0.98
C THR A 131 18.80 -0.13 0.19
N PRO A 132 18.48 -0.05 -1.12
CA PRO A 132 18.74 1.15 -1.92
C PRO A 132 18.14 2.43 -1.35
N ALA A 133 17.24 2.32 -0.34
CA ALA A 133 16.68 3.48 0.31
C ALA A 133 17.62 4.16 1.33
N VAL A 134 18.64 3.44 1.80
CA VAL A 134 19.58 3.90 2.84
C VAL A 134 21.00 4.10 2.29
N SER A 135 21.27 3.61 1.08
CA SER A 135 22.49 3.90 0.32
C SER A 135 22.44 5.36 -0.16
N HIS A 136 23.20 6.25 0.48
CA HIS A 136 23.45 7.61 0.01
C HIS A 136 24.48 7.64 -1.11
#